data_AF-A0A1C0BTG8-F1
#
_entry.id   AF-A0A1C0BTG8-F1
#
_cell.length_a   1.000
_cell.length_b   1.000
_cell.length_c   1.000
_cell.angle_alpha   90.00
_cell.angle_beta   90.00
_cell.angle_gamma   90.00
#
_symmetry.space_group_name_H-M   'P 1'
#
loop_
_entity.id
_entity.type
_entity.pdbx_description
1 polymer ?
#
loop_
_entity_poly.entity_id
_entity_poly.type
_entity_poly.pdbx_seq_one_letter_code
_entity_poly.pdbx_strand_id
1 'polypeptide(L)'
;MYKKTRGITLRKARKLTILSVVLCFVMSGCKVQATSSEKTEGAVLTAMQTTYKKHLVPLIEKNKQAKAEEEKKQQDEEAKKKAEEDAKREAEAQAYLAQQSAAAQKRYEIEKEREKAAEEAERDGLYNGNYNGMPRNLHYYTQRDPSWAGHAFGPAWNMANSGCVPTSVAMALTGVGISASPVSVADYLYNSTGEFNKRYPGGSGLAVKLATEAYGGESIRIGSQQALADALSQGLPVVALLGPGNWAPVGGSHAVVLHGYTNGYTYLYDVYTDTKSGAFSLGTIWSQRSLLGYDVNDGGVSFHAIRKPIAKTEDTIWQDETGTVLRNKETGTKPDNDGISDIEGYTVISHNTTTDADGNKHTVNIYHKIVYTTFWQDEAGLDIKPQQSGALPDNDGNDVEGYTFIKTEEQPQANGDIYIINIYRKTE
;
A
#
# COMPACT_ATOMS: atom_id res chain seq x y z
N MET A 1 30.67 -21.36 14.31
CA MET A 1 30.13 -21.54 15.69
C MET A 1 28.98 -22.53 15.60
N TYR A 2 29.14 -23.78 16.06
CA TYR A 2 28.73 -24.25 17.41
C TYR A 2 27.22 -24.06 17.66
N LYS A 3 26.41 -25.05 18.07
CA LYS A 3 26.63 -26.45 18.48
C LYS A 3 25.25 -27.07 18.79
N LYS A 4 25.17 -28.41 18.71
CA LYS A 4 24.41 -29.34 19.59
C LYS A 4 22.86 -29.34 19.49
N THR A 5 22.14 -30.47 19.63
CA THR A 5 22.46 -31.67 20.41
C THR A 5 21.74 -32.93 19.91
N ARG A 6 22.49 -34.04 19.98
CA ARG A 6 22.16 -35.46 20.19
C ARG A 6 20.71 -35.82 20.56
N GLY A 7 20.26 -36.91 19.94
CA GLY A 7 19.32 -37.88 20.52
C GLY A 7 19.60 -39.28 19.94
N ILE A 8 20.47 -40.05 20.60
CA ILE A 8 20.65 -41.49 20.36
C ILE A 8 19.59 -42.20 21.18
N THR A 9 18.80 -43.09 20.56
CA THR A 9 18.34 -44.31 21.25
C THR A 9 18.18 -45.47 20.27
N LEU A 10 19.08 -46.45 20.44
CA LEU A 10 18.93 -47.83 20.03
C LEU A 10 17.62 -48.44 20.56
N ARG A 11 17.00 -49.33 19.77
CA ARG A 11 16.59 -50.69 20.19
C ARG A 11 16.33 -51.54 18.93
N LYS A 12 17.26 -52.46 18.66
CA LYS A 12 17.08 -53.94 18.75
C LYS A 12 16.32 -54.48 17.52
N ALA A 13 16.70 -55.55 16.84
CA ALA A 13 17.65 -56.66 17.00
C ALA A 13 17.25 -57.62 15.84
N ARG A 14 18.06 -58.47 15.20
CA ARG A 14 19.30 -59.13 15.60
C ARG A 14 19.77 -59.98 14.40
N LYS A 15 21.09 -60.24 14.38
CA LYS A 15 21.81 -61.44 13.85
C LYS A 15 21.94 -61.55 12.33
N LEU A 16 23.11 -61.77 11.73
CA LEU A 16 24.41 -62.34 12.18
C LEU A 16 25.51 -61.71 11.25
N THR A 17 26.54 -60.96 11.67
CA THR A 17 27.84 -61.38 12.26
C THR A 17 28.44 -62.60 11.51
N ILE A 18 29.57 -62.56 10.78
CA ILE A 18 30.99 -62.48 11.22
C ILE A 18 31.86 -62.61 9.94
N LEU A 19 32.73 -61.63 9.58
CA LEU A 19 34.20 -61.61 9.80
C LEU A 19 34.96 -61.95 8.47
N SER A 20 35.70 -61.08 7.78
CA SER A 20 36.87 -60.23 8.12
C SER A 20 38.21 -60.99 8.21
N VAL A 21 39.20 -60.47 7.44
CA VAL A 21 40.66 -60.35 7.70
C VAL A 21 41.66 -61.35 7.03
N VAL A 22 42.77 -60.75 6.52
CA VAL A 22 44.18 -61.22 6.31
C VAL A 22 44.52 -61.71 4.88
N LEU A 23 45.36 -61.11 4.01
CA LEU A 23 46.66 -60.37 4.01
C LEU A 23 47.95 -61.22 4.22
N CYS A 24 48.76 -61.48 3.17
CA CYS A 24 50.27 -61.38 3.16
C CYS A 24 51.05 -62.23 2.09
N PHE A 25 52.13 -61.61 1.55
CA PHE A 25 53.44 -62.11 1.01
C PHE A 25 53.48 -63.03 -0.26
N VAL A 26 54.36 -62.92 -1.31
CA VAL A 26 55.63 -62.26 -1.73
C VAL A 26 56.75 -63.28 -2.04
N MET A 27 57.14 -63.35 -3.33
CA MET A 27 58.47 -63.49 -3.98
C MET A 27 59.53 -64.56 -3.56
N SER A 28 60.23 -65.07 -4.59
CA SER A 28 61.61 -65.64 -4.62
C SER A 28 61.90 -67.11 -4.25
N GLY A 29 62.39 -67.86 -5.25
CA GLY A 29 63.76 -68.40 -5.22
C GLY A 29 64.09 -69.69 -4.45
N CYS A 30 64.19 -70.79 -5.21
CA CYS A 30 65.10 -71.94 -5.06
C CYS A 30 64.95 -73.00 -3.93
N LYS A 31 64.69 -74.22 -4.42
CA LYS A 31 65.34 -75.53 -4.12
C LYS A 31 65.08 -76.25 -2.79
N VAL A 32 64.61 -77.50 -2.97
CA VAL A 32 64.96 -78.72 -2.22
C VAL A 32 64.16 -79.01 -0.93
N GLN A 33 63.25 -79.99 -1.07
CA GLN A 33 63.12 -81.20 -0.24
C GLN A 33 63.12 -81.04 1.30
N ALA A 34 61.93 -81.04 1.92
CA ALA A 34 61.70 -81.63 3.25
C ALA A 34 60.20 -81.82 3.56
N THR A 35 59.85 -83.07 3.87
CA THR A 35 58.81 -83.55 4.80
C THR A 35 57.75 -82.58 5.39
N SER A 36 56.50 -82.86 5.04
CA SER A 36 55.32 -82.89 5.94
C SER A 36 55.22 -81.85 7.07
N SER A 37 55.00 -80.57 6.74
CA SER A 37 54.32 -79.66 7.68
C SER A 37 53.54 -78.50 7.05
N GLU A 38 53.30 -78.48 5.74
CA GLU A 38 52.61 -77.35 5.05
C GLU A 38 51.34 -77.76 4.27
N LYS A 39 51.01 -79.06 4.21
CA LYS A 39 49.96 -79.60 3.32
C LYS A 39 48.55 -79.10 3.63
N THR A 40 48.27 -78.73 4.88
CA THR A 40 46.94 -78.28 5.31
C THR A 40 46.71 -76.79 5.03
N GLU A 41 47.70 -75.91 5.16
CA GLU A 41 47.54 -74.48 4.84
C GLU A 41 47.58 -74.21 3.33
N GLY A 42 48.49 -74.86 2.59
CA GLY A 42 48.58 -74.69 1.13
C GLY A 42 47.34 -75.17 0.37
N ALA A 43 46.71 -76.26 0.83
CA ALA A 43 45.47 -76.78 0.22
C ALA A 43 44.26 -75.88 0.49
N VAL A 44 44.14 -75.32 1.71
CA VAL A 44 43.06 -74.39 2.07
C VAL A 44 43.22 -73.06 1.34
N LEU A 45 44.44 -72.52 1.25
CA LEU A 45 44.70 -71.28 0.51
C LEU A 45 44.43 -71.45 -1.00
N THR A 46 44.81 -72.59 -1.57
CA THR A 46 44.54 -72.91 -2.98
C THR A 46 43.04 -73.11 -3.23
N ALA A 47 42.32 -73.77 -2.33
CA ALA A 47 40.86 -73.93 -2.42
C ALA A 47 40.13 -72.58 -2.27
N MET A 48 40.59 -71.70 -1.38
CA MET A 48 40.04 -70.35 -1.22
C MET A 48 40.35 -69.46 -2.43
N GLN A 49 41.57 -69.50 -2.98
CA GLN A 49 41.91 -68.78 -4.21
C GLN A 49 41.17 -69.31 -5.43
N THR A 50 40.94 -70.62 -5.50
CA THR A 50 40.16 -71.25 -6.58
C THR A 50 38.69 -70.87 -6.46
N THR A 51 38.12 -70.88 -5.24
CA THR A 51 36.74 -70.43 -5.00
C THR A 51 36.60 -68.93 -5.28
N TYR A 52 37.59 -68.13 -4.88
CA TYR A 52 37.64 -66.70 -5.16
C TYR A 52 37.67 -66.42 -6.67
N LYS A 53 38.60 -67.03 -7.41
CA LYS A 53 38.75 -66.83 -8.87
C LYS A 53 37.61 -67.45 -9.68
N LYS A 54 37.13 -68.64 -9.30
CA LYS A 54 36.15 -69.41 -10.09
C LYS A 54 34.70 -69.03 -9.79
N HIS A 55 34.41 -68.57 -8.57
CA HIS A 55 33.04 -68.26 -8.16
C HIS A 55 32.84 -66.81 -7.76
N LEU A 56 33.71 -66.22 -6.92
CA LEU A 56 33.50 -64.85 -6.44
C LEU A 56 33.78 -63.77 -7.49
N VAL A 57 34.86 -63.89 -8.28
CA VAL A 57 35.21 -62.91 -9.32
C VAL A 57 34.10 -62.79 -10.38
N PRO A 58 33.56 -63.89 -10.95
CA PRO A 58 32.42 -63.80 -11.86
C PRO A 58 31.16 -63.20 -11.23
N LEU A 59 30.89 -63.50 -9.95
CA LEU A 59 29.76 -62.91 -9.22
C LEU A 59 29.93 -61.42 -8.97
N ILE A 60 31.15 -60.96 -8.64
CA ILE A 60 31.46 -59.55 -8.47
C ILE A 60 31.30 -58.81 -9.79
N GLU A 61 31.81 -59.37 -10.90
CA GLU A 61 31.65 -58.75 -12.22
C GLU A 61 30.19 -58.76 -12.68
N LYS A 62 29.45 -59.85 -12.44
CA LYS A 62 28.02 -59.89 -12.72
C LYS A 62 27.22 -58.90 -11.88
N ASN A 63 27.57 -58.71 -10.61
CA ASN A 63 26.94 -57.70 -9.74
C ASN A 63 27.33 -56.28 -10.15
N LYS A 64 28.57 -56.04 -10.60
CA LYS A 64 28.96 -54.75 -11.18
C LYS A 64 28.19 -54.45 -12.46
N GLN A 65 28.02 -55.44 -13.33
CA GLN A 65 27.24 -55.31 -14.57
C GLN A 65 25.76 -55.04 -14.26
N ALA A 66 25.16 -55.80 -13.34
CA ALA A 66 23.78 -55.58 -12.93
C ALA A 66 23.58 -54.20 -12.31
N LYS A 67 24.53 -53.74 -11.48
CA LYS A 67 24.49 -52.39 -10.90
C LYS A 67 24.64 -51.30 -11.96
N ALA A 68 25.53 -51.49 -12.94
CA ALA A 68 25.70 -50.57 -14.05
C ALA A 68 24.47 -50.53 -14.97
N GLU A 69 23.80 -51.66 -15.19
CA GLU A 69 22.51 -51.71 -15.90
C GLU A 69 21.39 -51.01 -15.16
N GLU A 70 21.33 -51.16 -13.83
CA GLU A 70 20.33 -50.49 -12.99
C GLU A 70 20.56 -48.98 -12.93
N GLU A 71 21.82 -48.54 -12.79
CA GLU A 71 22.22 -47.13 -12.86
C GLU A 71 21.92 -46.54 -14.24
N LYS A 72 22.19 -47.27 -15.32
CA LYS A 72 21.85 -46.84 -16.69
C LYS A 72 20.34 -46.73 -16.88
N LYS A 73 19.57 -47.69 -16.37
CA LYS A 73 18.10 -47.68 -16.45
C LYS A 73 17.51 -46.51 -15.66
N GLN A 74 18.08 -46.19 -14.50
CA GLN A 74 17.69 -45.01 -13.72
C GLN A 74 18.02 -43.71 -14.49
N GLN A 75 19.20 -43.62 -15.10
CA GLN A 75 19.58 -42.48 -15.93
C GLN A 75 18.68 -42.32 -17.16
N ASP A 76 18.31 -43.42 -17.84
CA ASP A 76 17.42 -43.40 -18.99
C ASP A 76 15.99 -42.98 -18.58
N GLU A 77 15.51 -43.42 -17.41
CA GLU A 77 14.19 -43.04 -16.89
C GLU A 77 14.16 -41.58 -16.42
N GLU A 78 15.23 -41.09 -15.81
CA GLU A 78 15.38 -39.68 -15.43
C GLU A 78 15.53 -38.77 -16.66
N ALA A 79 16.28 -39.20 -17.68
CA ALA A 79 16.38 -38.51 -18.96
C ALA A 79 15.02 -38.46 -19.68
N LYS A 80 14.24 -39.53 -19.62
CA LYS A 80 12.88 -39.58 -20.19
C LYS A 80 11.92 -38.64 -19.46
N LYS A 81 11.94 -38.62 -18.12
CA LYS A 81 11.13 -37.68 -17.32
C LYS A 81 11.51 -36.23 -17.62
N LYS A 82 12.81 -35.94 -17.71
CA LYS A 82 13.29 -34.61 -18.07
C LYS A 82 12.85 -34.20 -19.47
N ALA A 83 12.95 -35.10 -20.45
CA ALA A 83 12.48 -34.84 -21.81
C ALA A 83 10.96 -34.58 -21.88
N GLU A 84 10.17 -35.29 -21.08
CA GLU A 84 8.72 -35.09 -20.97
C GLU A 84 8.38 -33.75 -20.30
N GLU A 85 9.10 -33.36 -19.25
CA GLU A 85 8.98 -32.04 -18.61
C GLU A 85 9.45 -30.88 -19.51
N ASP A 86 10.51 -31.09 -20.28
CA ASP A 86 11.00 -30.13 -21.28
C ASP A 86 9.96 -29.95 -22.39
N ALA A 87 9.42 -31.05 -22.93
CA ALA A 87 8.36 -31.01 -23.94
C ALA A 87 7.08 -30.35 -23.40
N LYS A 88 6.73 -30.59 -22.14
CA LYS A 88 5.59 -29.93 -21.49
C LYS A 88 5.83 -28.42 -21.34
N ARG A 89 7.02 -28.00 -20.89
CA ARG A 89 7.39 -26.58 -20.80
C ARG A 89 7.41 -25.90 -22.16
N GLU A 90 7.88 -26.59 -23.20
CA GLU A 90 7.86 -26.08 -24.56
C GLU A 90 6.44 -25.93 -25.09
N ALA A 91 5.56 -26.90 -24.83
CA ALA A 91 4.14 -26.82 -25.17
C ALA A 91 3.43 -25.68 -24.41
N GLU A 92 3.72 -25.49 -23.13
CA GLU A 92 3.21 -24.37 -22.33
C GLU A 92 3.71 -23.01 -22.85
N ALA A 93 5.00 -22.92 -23.23
CA ALA A 93 5.58 -21.71 -23.82
C ALA A 93 4.97 -21.38 -25.20
N GLN A 94 4.75 -22.39 -26.04
CA GLN A 94 4.06 -22.24 -27.32
C GLN A 94 2.61 -21.82 -27.13
N ALA A 95 1.89 -22.41 -26.16
CA ALA A 95 0.53 -22.01 -25.82
C ALA A 95 0.46 -20.56 -25.30
N TYR A 96 1.45 -20.14 -24.51
CA TYR A 96 1.57 -18.76 -24.01
C TYR A 96 1.81 -17.74 -25.15
N LEU A 97 2.71 -18.05 -26.09
CA LEU A 97 2.95 -17.21 -27.27
C LEU A 97 1.72 -17.16 -28.19
N ALA A 98 1.03 -18.29 -28.38
CA ALA A 98 -0.22 -18.34 -29.12
C ALA A 98 -1.33 -17.49 -28.45
N GLN A 99 -1.47 -17.57 -27.12
CA GLN A 99 -2.40 -16.70 -26.38
C GLN A 99 -2.04 -15.21 -26.50
N GLN A 100 -0.76 -14.84 -26.46
CA GLN A 100 -0.35 -13.45 -26.71
C GLN A 100 -0.72 -12.98 -28.12
N SER A 101 -0.52 -13.82 -29.15
CA SER A 101 -0.91 -13.48 -30.53
C SER A 101 -2.43 -13.37 -30.70
N ALA A 102 -3.22 -14.23 -30.04
CA ALA A 102 -4.68 -14.16 -30.02
C ALA A 102 -5.16 -12.90 -29.29
N ALA A 103 -4.53 -12.52 -28.18
CA ALA A 103 -4.81 -11.28 -27.47
C ALA A 103 -4.46 -10.04 -28.32
N ALA A 104 -3.37 -10.09 -29.10
CA ALA A 104 -2.99 -9.02 -30.01
C ALA A 104 -3.96 -8.89 -31.19
N GLN A 105 -4.41 -10.01 -31.77
CA GLN A 105 -5.43 -10.01 -32.82
C GLN A 105 -6.78 -9.47 -32.30
N LYS A 106 -7.21 -9.91 -31.12
CA LYS A 106 -8.42 -9.40 -30.48
C LYS A 106 -8.33 -7.90 -30.19
N ARG A 107 -7.15 -7.40 -29.78
CA ARG A 107 -6.91 -5.95 -29.62
C ARG A 107 -7.02 -5.20 -30.94
N TYR A 108 -6.48 -5.75 -32.02
CA TYR A 108 -6.57 -5.16 -33.36
C TYR A 108 -8.01 -5.10 -33.88
N GLU A 109 -8.79 -6.17 -33.69
CA GLU A 109 -10.22 -6.20 -34.04
C GLU A 109 -11.02 -5.18 -33.22
N ILE A 110 -10.79 -5.10 -31.90
CA ILE A 110 -11.38 -4.07 -31.05
C ILE A 110 -11.00 -2.68 -31.54
N GLU A 111 -9.74 -2.45 -31.94
CA GLU A 111 -9.32 -1.15 -32.44
C GLU A 111 -10.05 -0.76 -33.72
N LYS A 112 -10.21 -1.69 -34.67
CA LYS A 112 -11.00 -1.45 -35.87
C LYS A 112 -12.47 -1.13 -35.58
N GLU A 113 -13.07 -1.86 -34.64
CA GLU A 113 -14.44 -1.57 -34.22
C GLU A 113 -14.55 -0.21 -33.54
N ARG A 114 -13.52 0.20 -32.78
CA ARG A 114 -13.44 1.54 -32.17
C ARG A 114 -13.29 2.64 -33.21
N GLU A 115 -12.44 2.46 -34.23
CA GLU A 115 -12.31 3.40 -35.35
C GLU A 115 -13.65 3.60 -36.04
N LYS A 116 -14.37 2.51 -36.32
CA LYS A 116 -15.71 2.58 -36.90
C LYS A 116 -16.72 3.30 -35.98
N ALA A 117 -16.71 3.01 -34.68
CA ALA A 117 -17.59 3.67 -33.72
C ALA A 117 -17.28 5.18 -33.60
N ALA A 118 -16.01 5.55 -33.70
CA ALA A 118 -15.56 6.93 -33.74
C ALA A 118 -16.06 7.66 -35.00
N GLU A 119 -15.96 7.04 -36.18
CA GLU A 119 -16.52 7.58 -37.43
C GLU A 119 -18.04 7.77 -37.35
N GLU A 120 -18.76 6.81 -36.76
CA GLU A 120 -20.21 6.92 -36.55
C GLU A 120 -20.57 8.06 -35.58
N ALA A 121 -19.81 8.20 -34.50
CA ALA A 121 -19.96 9.32 -33.57
C ALA A 121 -19.61 10.67 -34.22
N GLU A 122 -18.68 10.71 -35.19
CA GLU A 122 -18.29 11.93 -35.91
C GLU A 122 -19.42 12.42 -36.81
N ARG A 123 -20.02 11.48 -37.53
CA ARG A 123 -21.20 11.72 -38.38
C ARG A 123 -22.36 12.31 -37.57
N ASP A 124 -22.53 11.90 -36.32
CA ASP A 124 -23.60 12.36 -35.45
C ASP A 124 -23.21 13.67 -34.70
N GLY A 125 -22.03 14.25 -34.99
CA GLY A 125 -21.53 15.48 -34.37
C GLY A 125 -21.06 15.30 -32.93
N LEU A 126 -20.82 14.05 -32.51
CA LEU A 126 -20.47 13.66 -31.15
C LEU A 126 -18.95 13.44 -30.95
N TYR A 127 -18.20 13.34 -32.05
CA TYR A 127 -16.76 13.06 -32.11
C TYR A 127 -16.01 14.11 -32.94
N ASN A 128 -14.72 14.29 -32.66
CA ASN A 128 -13.85 15.23 -33.37
C ASN A 128 -12.56 14.50 -33.81
N GLY A 129 -12.30 14.37 -35.12
CA GLY A 129 -11.12 13.69 -35.66
C GLY A 129 -9.75 14.31 -35.33
N ASN A 130 -9.67 15.57 -34.86
CA ASN A 130 -8.42 16.16 -34.36
C ASN A 130 -8.02 15.66 -32.96
N TYR A 131 -8.82 14.76 -32.35
CA TYR A 131 -8.70 14.32 -30.95
C TYR A 131 -8.08 12.92 -30.76
N ASN A 132 -7.34 12.41 -31.75
CA ASN A 132 -6.56 11.17 -31.68
C ASN A 132 -5.40 11.19 -30.64
N GLY A 133 -5.37 12.17 -29.73
CA GLY A 133 -4.33 12.39 -28.74
C GLY A 133 -4.81 12.54 -27.30
N MET A 134 -6.10 12.34 -26.97
CA MET A 134 -6.50 12.28 -25.55
C MET A 134 -6.09 10.90 -24.99
N PRO A 135 -5.05 10.83 -24.13
CA PRO A 135 -4.42 9.57 -23.84
C PRO A 135 -5.28 8.73 -22.88
N ARG A 136 -5.38 7.43 -23.20
CA ARG A 136 -6.06 6.43 -22.38
C ARG A 136 -5.22 6.13 -21.13
N ASN A 137 -5.34 6.99 -20.13
CA ASN A 137 -4.46 6.98 -18.96
C ASN A 137 -4.91 6.05 -17.83
N LEU A 138 -6.18 5.61 -17.84
CA LEU A 138 -6.66 4.69 -16.80
C LEU A 138 -6.41 3.24 -17.18
N HIS A 139 -6.05 2.43 -16.19
CA HIS A 139 -6.06 0.98 -16.33
C HIS A 139 -7.50 0.51 -16.56
N TYR A 140 -7.75 -0.12 -17.70
CA TYR A 140 -9.10 -0.51 -18.08
C TYR A 140 -9.53 -1.81 -17.41
N TYR A 141 -10.64 -1.74 -16.67
CA TYR A 141 -11.44 -2.89 -16.26
C TYR A 141 -12.70 -3.02 -17.10
N THR A 142 -13.05 -4.27 -17.40
CA THR A 142 -14.37 -4.64 -17.95
C THR A 142 -15.11 -5.53 -16.97
N GLN A 143 -16.40 -5.29 -16.76
CA GLN A 143 -17.22 -6.11 -15.87
C GLN A 143 -17.41 -7.54 -16.41
N ARG A 144 -17.09 -7.74 -17.71
CA ARG A 144 -17.22 -9.01 -18.43
C ARG A 144 -15.91 -9.77 -18.57
N ASP A 145 -14.87 -9.39 -17.82
CA ASP A 145 -13.60 -10.12 -17.83
C ASP A 145 -13.84 -11.60 -17.44
N PRO A 146 -13.34 -12.58 -18.20
CA PRO A 146 -13.58 -13.99 -17.92
C PRO A 146 -13.17 -14.45 -16.51
N SER A 147 -12.18 -13.78 -15.90
CA SER A 147 -11.72 -14.13 -14.55
C SER A 147 -12.75 -13.82 -13.46
N TRP A 148 -13.73 -12.94 -13.71
CA TRP A 148 -14.76 -12.60 -12.73
C TRP A 148 -16.19 -12.49 -13.26
N ALA A 149 -16.40 -12.51 -14.56
CA ALA A 149 -17.72 -12.36 -15.20
C ALA A 149 -18.81 -13.24 -14.57
N GLY A 150 -18.45 -14.47 -14.20
CA GLY A 150 -19.35 -15.45 -13.59
C GLY A 150 -19.54 -15.33 -12.07
N HIS A 151 -18.83 -14.44 -11.39
CA HIS A 151 -18.94 -14.27 -9.93
C HIS A 151 -20.34 -13.75 -9.56
N ALA A 152 -21.08 -14.52 -8.76
CA ALA A 152 -22.52 -14.39 -8.57
C ALA A 152 -22.90 -13.61 -7.31
N PHE A 153 -23.97 -12.81 -7.42
CA PHE A 153 -24.54 -11.96 -6.38
C PHE A 153 -26.02 -12.28 -6.19
N GLY A 154 -26.30 -13.46 -5.65
CA GLY A 154 -27.64 -14.05 -5.62
C GLY A 154 -27.96 -14.87 -6.88
N PRO A 155 -29.21 -15.32 -7.03
CA PRO A 155 -29.55 -16.36 -8.01
C PRO A 155 -29.61 -15.88 -9.47
N ALA A 156 -29.73 -14.56 -9.72
CA ALA A 156 -29.96 -14.00 -11.05
C ALA A 156 -28.84 -13.09 -11.56
N TRP A 157 -27.94 -12.65 -10.69
CA TRP A 157 -27.01 -11.57 -10.98
C TRP A 157 -25.56 -12.00 -10.81
N ASN A 158 -24.69 -11.52 -11.68
CA ASN A 158 -23.25 -11.71 -11.63
C ASN A 158 -22.52 -10.45 -12.11
N MET A 159 -21.19 -10.44 -12.03
CA MET A 159 -20.38 -9.32 -12.52
C MET A 159 -20.71 -8.94 -13.96
N ALA A 160 -20.86 -9.92 -14.87
CA ALA A 160 -21.06 -9.64 -16.29
C ALA A 160 -22.36 -8.86 -16.56
N ASN A 161 -23.46 -9.18 -15.88
CA ASN A 161 -24.77 -8.60 -16.18
C ASN A 161 -25.20 -7.44 -15.27
N SER A 162 -24.50 -7.20 -14.15
CA SER A 162 -24.88 -6.18 -13.17
C SER A 162 -23.70 -5.36 -12.61
N GLY A 163 -22.46 -5.72 -12.93
CA GLY A 163 -21.26 -5.16 -12.28
C GLY A 163 -20.78 -3.80 -12.78
N CYS A 164 -21.60 -2.98 -13.46
CA CYS A 164 -21.14 -1.71 -14.03
C CYS A 164 -20.62 -0.74 -12.97
N VAL A 165 -21.39 -0.50 -11.90
CA VAL A 165 -20.99 0.38 -10.79
C VAL A 165 -19.71 -0.09 -10.08
N PRO A 166 -19.61 -1.33 -9.56
CA PRO A 166 -18.40 -1.76 -8.87
C PRO A 166 -17.16 -1.77 -9.80
N THR A 167 -17.33 -2.04 -11.09
CA THR A 167 -16.22 -1.97 -12.06
C THR A 167 -15.77 -0.54 -12.29
N SER A 168 -16.70 0.41 -12.46
CA SER A 168 -16.38 1.83 -12.64
C SER A 168 -15.71 2.43 -11.40
N VAL A 169 -16.17 2.07 -10.19
CA VAL A 169 -15.53 2.51 -8.94
C VAL A 169 -14.11 1.96 -8.82
N ALA A 170 -13.90 0.66 -9.08
CA ALA A 170 -12.57 0.06 -9.04
C ALA A 170 -11.60 0.74 -10.04
N MET A 171 -12.08 1.03 -11.24
CA MET A 171 -11.30 1.73 -12.26
C MET A 171 -10.94 3.16 -11.84
N ALA A 172 -11.88 3.90 -11.26
CA ALA A 172 -11.62 5.26 -10.78
C ALA A 172 -10.66 5.28 -9.57
N LEU A 173 -10.83 4.37 -8.60
CA LEU A 173 -9.95 4.22 -7.44
C LEU A 173 -8.51 3.91 -7.86
N THR A 174 -8.33 2.94 -8.77
CA THR A 174 -7.00 2.60 -9.29
C THR A 174 -6.38 3.74 -10.08
N GLY A 175 -7.20 4.52 -10.79
CA GLY A 175 -6.80 5.76 -11.46
C GLY A 175 -6.16 6.80 -10.53
N VAL A 176 -6.57 6.85 -9.26
CA VAL A 176 -6.00 7.75 -8.24
C VAL A 176 -4.98 7.08 -7.31
N GLY A 177 -4.51 5.87 -7.69
CA GLY A 177 -3.50 5.13 -6.95
C GLY A 177 -4.02 4.34 -5.75
N ILE A 178 -5.33 4.12 -5.64
CA ILE A 178 -5.96 3.27 -4.61
C ILE A 178 -6.22 1.89 -5.23
N SER A 179 -5.61 0.85 -4.67
CA SER A 179 -5.77 -0.51 -5.18
C SER A 179 -7.18 -1.04 -4.92
N ALA A 180 -7.89 -1.40 -5.99
CA ALA A 180 -9.22 -1.99 -5.94
C ALA A 180 -9.42 -2.95 -7.12
N SER A 181 -10.18 -4.02 -6.91
CA SER A 181 -10.61 -4.91 -8.00
C SER A 181 -12.13 -4.80 -8.19
N PRO A 182 -12.67 -4.99 -9.41
CA PRO A 182 -14.11 -4.95 -9.64
C PRO A 182 -14.89 -5.91 -8.72
N VAL A 183 -14.39 -7.12 -8.51
CA VAL A 183 -15.05 -8.13 -7.65
C VAL A 183 -15.01 -7.73 -6.19
N SER A 184 -13.87 -7.27 -5.68
CA SER A 184 -13.78 -6.88 -4.26
C SER A 184 -14.71 -5.71 -3.93
N VAL A 185 -14.86 -4.75 -4.86
CA VAL A 185 -15.80 -3.64 -4.70
C VAL A 185 -17.23 -4.15 -4.71
N ALA A 186 -17.56 -5.06 -5.64
CA ALA A 186 -18.87 -5.67 -5.73
C ALA A 186 -19.24 -6.51 -4.49
N ASP A 187 -18.29 -7.29 -3.96
CA ASP A 187 -18.45 -8.07 -2.73
C ASP A 187 -18.70 -7.18 -1.52
N TYR A 188 -17.96 -6.08 -1.37
CA TYR A 188 -18.20 -5.10 -0.31
C TYR A 188 -19.63 -4.53 -0.42
N LEU A 189 -20.01 -4.05 -1.61
CA LEU A 189 -21.33 -3.47 -1.81
C LEU A 189 -22.45 -4.49 -1.54
N TYR A 190 -22.30 -5.74 -1.99
CA TYR A 190 -23.31 -6.78 -1.81
C TYR A 190 -23.45 -7.24 -0.34
N ASN A 191 -22.33 -7.37 0.38
CA ASN A 191 -22.30 -7.98 1.71
C ASN A 191 -22.44 -6.96 2.85
N SER A 192 -21.98 -5.72 2.62
CA SER A 192 -21.90 -4.69 3.67
C SER A 192 -22.87 -3.54 3.46
N THR A 193 -23.61 -3.51 2.34
CA THR A 193 -24.57 -2.44 2.02
C THR A 193 -25.88 -2.98 1.44
N GLY A 194 -26.87 -2.10 1.27
CA GLY A 194 -28.10 -2.38 0.52
C GLY A 194 -28.04 -1.92 -0.96
N GLU A 195 -26.89 -1.46 -1.42
CA GLU A 195 -26.76 -0.61 -2.62
C GLU A 195 -26.30 -1.36 -3.88
N PHE A 196 -26.23 -2.70 -3.86
CA PHE A 196 -25.88 -3.51 -5.03
C PHE A 196 -26.63 -4.84 -5.06
N ASN A 197 -27.41 -5.10 -6.13
CA ASN A 197 -28.15 -6.34 -6.38
C ASN A 197 -29.11 -6.79 -5.24
N LYS A 198 -29.56 -5.88 -4.38
CA LYS A 198 -30.54 -6.16 -3.32
C LYS A 198 -31.94 -5.65 -3.64
N ARG A 199 -32.02 -4.41 -4.16
CA ARG A 199 -33.29 -3.75 -4.49
C ARG A 199 -33.55 -3.74 -5.99
N TYR A 200 -32.51 -3.49 -6.77
CA TYR A 200 -32.52 -3.48 -8.22
C TYR A 200 -31.25 -4.18 -8.73
N PRO A 201 -31.24 -4.71 -9.97
CA PRO A 201 -30.00 -5.16 -10.59
C PRO A 201 -29.03 -3.99 -10.76
N GLY A 202 -27.76 -4.22 -10.45
CA GLY A 202 -26.73 -3.19 -10.49
C GLY A 202 -26.58 -2.45 -9.16
N GLY A 203 -25.80 -1.37 -9.21
CA GLY A 203 -25.52 -0.51 -8.05
C GLY A 203 -26.17 0.86 -8.18
N SER A 204 -26.39 1.53 -7.05
CA SER A 204 -26.96 2.89 -6.98
C SER A 204 -25.91 4.00 -7.09
N GLY A 205 -26.36 5.26 -7.07
CA GLY A 205 -25.47 6.43 -6.85
C GLY A 205 -24.75 6.37 -5.50
N LEU A 206 -25.47 6.03 -4.44
CA LEU A 206 -24.92 5.88 -3.09
C LEU A 206 -23.87 4.76 -3.03
N ALA A 207 -24.00 3.71 -3.84
CA ALA A 207 -22.99 2.67 -3.95
C ALA A 207 -21.62 3.24 -4.36
N VAL A 208 -21.61 4.23 -5.27
CA VAL A 208 -20.36 4.88 -5.73
C VAL A 208 -19.64 5.53 -4.56
N LYS A 209 -20.35 6.32 -3.74
CA LYS A 209 -19.80 6.95 -2.53
C LYS A 209 -19.32 5.92 -1.51
N LEU A 210 -20.18 4.98 -1.12
CA LEU A 210 -19.88 4.00 -0.07
C LEU A 210 -18.67 3.14 -0.44
N ALA A 211 -18.62 2.63 -1.67
CA ALA A 211 -17.48 1.85 -2.13
C ALA A 211 -16.20 2.69 -2.20
N THR A 212 -16.27 3.93 -2.68
CA THR A 212 -15.09 4.81 -2.74
C THR A 212 -14.51 5.03 -1.34
N GLU A 213 -15.35 5.39 -0.37
CA GLU A 213 -14.94 5.68 1.00
C GLU A 213 -14.43 4.43 1.74
N ALA A 214 -15.05 3.27 1.51
CA ALA A 214 -14.61 2.01 2.11
C ALA A 214 -13.20 1.58 1.68
N TYR A 215 -12.74 2.03 0.51
CA TYR A 215 -11.40 1.79 -0.01
C TYR A 215 -10.43 2.93 0.32
N GLY A 216 -10.84 3.91 1.13
CA GLY A 216 -10.00 5.04 1.53
C GLY A 216 -9.88 6.12 0.46
N GLY A 217 -10.80 6.15 -0.52
CA GLY A 217 -10.98 7.26 -1.45
C GLY A 217 -11.95 8.32 -0.91
N GLU A 218 -12.04 9.44 -1.61
CA GLU A 218 -13.06 10.46 -1.39
C GLU A 218 -13.94 10.60 -2.64
N SER A 219 -15.26 10.63 -2.44
CA SER A 219 -16.25 10.84 -3.49
C SER A 219 -16.81 12.26 -3.41
N ILE A 220 -16.66 13.02 -4.50
CA ILE A 220 -17.15 14.39 -4.63
C ILE A 220 -18.38 14.39 -5.53
N ARG A 221 -19.51 14.85 -5.00
CA ARG A 221 -20.76 15.00 -5.78
C ARG A 221 -20.65 16.12 -6.80
N ILE A 222 -21.01 15.83 -8.05
CA ILE A 222 -20.94 16.79 -9.15
C ILE A 222 -22.36 17.17 -9.60
N GLY A 223 -22.80 18.37 -9.21
CA GLY A 223 -24.16 18.86 -9.45
C GLY A 223 -24.34 19.74 -10.70
N SER A 224 -23.27 20.09 -11.42
CA SER A 224 -23.34 20.91 -12.62
C SER A 224 -22.35 20.47 -13.70
N GLN A 225 -22.63 20.79 -14.97
CA GLN A 225 -21.73 20.51 -16.09
C GLN A 225 -20.38 21.23 -15.93
N GLN A 226 -20.39 22.44 -15.35
CA GLN A 226 -19.16 23.17 -15.06
C GLN A 226 -18.32 22.45 -14.01
N ALA A 227 -18.91 22.02 -12.89
CA ALA A 227 -18.20 21.25 -11.87
C ALA A 227 -17.63 19.93 -12.43
N LEU A 228 -18.34 19.31 -13.39
CA LEU A 228 -17.84 18.14 -14.10
C LEU A 228 -16.60 18.46 -14.93
N ALA A 229 -16.63 19.55 -15.70
CA ALA A 229 -15.48 20.03 -16.46
C ALA A 229 -14.30 20.36 -15.54
N ASP A 230 -14.55 21.02 -14.41
CA ASP A 230 -13.53 21.41 -13.44
C ASP A 230 -12.86 20.19 -12.82
N ALA A 231 -13.63 19.16 -12.43
CA ALA A 231 -13.10 17.92 -11.87
C ALA A 231 -12.23 17.16 -12.88
N LEU A 232 -12.70 17.02 -14.13
CA LEU A 232 -11.95 16.34 -15.18
C LEU A 232 -10.70 17.11 -15.60
N SER A 233 -10.75 18.45 -15.59
CA SER A 233 -9.59 19.32 -15.85
C SER A 233 -8.50 19.20 -14.79
N GLN A 234 -8.88 18.90 -13.54
CA GLN A 234 -7.96 18.57 -12.45
C GLN A 234 -7.39 17.14 -12.55
N GLY A 235 -7.76 16.37 -13.58
CA GLY A 235 -7.32 14.99 -13.75
C GLY A 235 -8.03 13.99 -12.82
N LEU A 236 -9.16 14.37 -12.22
CA LEU A 236 -9.93 13.44 -11.40
C LEU A 236 -10.74 12.49 -12.29
N PRO A 237 -10.67 11.15 -12.09
CA PRO A 237 -11.60 10.24 -12.72
C PRO A 237 -13.00 10.43 -12.14
N VAL A 238 -14.01 10.40 -12.99
CA VAL A 238 -15.41 10.57 -12.61
C VAL A 238 -16.20 9.31 -12.95
N VAL A 239 -16.86 8.73 -11.96
CA VAL A 239 -17.87 7.70 -12.20
C VAL A 239 -19.17 8.39 -12.61
N ALA A 240 -19.68 8.05 -13.78
CA ALA A 240 -20.87 8.64 -14.37
C ALA A 240 -21.98 7.59 -14.53
N LEU A 241 -23.16 7.89 -14.02
CA LEU A 241 -24.38 7.09 -14.18
C LEU A 241 -25.22 7.71 -15.29
N LEU A 242 -25.24 7.05 -16.45
CA LEU A 242 -25.89 7.53 -17.66
C LEU A 242 -27.23 6.83 -17.85
N GLY A 243 -28.24 7.61 -18.22
CA GLY A 243 -29.58 7.13 -18.55
C GLY A 243 -29.68 6.70 -20.02
N PRO A 244 -30.90 6.35 -20.49
CA PRO A 244 -31.13 5.84 -21.84
C PRO A 244 -30.52 6.74 -22.93
N GLY A 245 -29.78 6.14 -23.86
CA GLY A 245 -29.10 6.87 -24.92
C GLY A 245 -27.96 6.06 -25.54
N ASN A 246 -26.83 6.72 -25.79
CA ASN A 246 -25.68 6.11 -26.47
C ASN A 246 -25.04 4.99 -25.65
N TRP A 247 -25.04 5.13 -24.32
CA TRP A 247 -24.33 4.25 -23.39
C TRP A 247 -25.24 3.41 -22.50
N ALA A 248 -26.55 3.70 -22.41
CA ALA A 248 -27.48 2.88 -21.64
C ALA A 248 -28.72 2.49 -22.47
N PRO A 249 -29.29 1.28 -22.24
CA PRO A 249 -30.46 0.81 -22.96
C PRO A 249 -31.71 1.62 -22.58
N VAL A 250 -32.72 1.53 -23.45
CA VAL A 250 -34.07 2.09 -23.17
C VAL A 250 -34.60 1.49 -21.87
N GLY A 251 -35.04 2.36 -20.95
CA GLY A 251 -35.62 1.96 -19.66
C GLY A 251 -34.61 1.54 -18.59
N GLY A 252 -33.30 1.70 -18.82
CA GLY A 252 -32.26 1.42 -17.84
C GLY A 252 -31.20 2.52 -17.76
N SER A 253 -30.20 2.28 -16.92
CA SER A 253 -29.00 3.12 -16.78
C SER A 253 -27.73 2.27 -16.87
N HIS A 254 -26.60 2.93 -17.10
CA HIS A 254 -25.28 2.31 -17.18
C HIS A 254 -24.22 3.18 -16.49
N ALA A 255 -23.30 2.54 -15.79
CA ALA A 255 -22.18 3.24 -15.16
C ALA A 255 -20.95 3.19 -16.06
N VAL A 256 -20.29 4.32 -16.26
CA VAL A 256 -19.05 4.46 -17.03
C VAL A 256 -18.04 5.30 -16.25
N VAL A 257 -16.80 5.39 -16.73
CA VAL A 257 -15.78 6.28 -16.16
C VAL A 257 -15.39 7.35 -17.16
N LEU A 258 -15.28 8.59 -16.71
CA LEU A 258 -14.78 9.72 -17.49
C LEU A 258 -13.40 10.12 -16.96
N HIS A 259 -12.47 10.47 -17.84
CA HIS A 259 -11.16 10.97 -17.43
C HIS A 259 -10.51 11.86 -18.49
N GLY A 260 -9.87 12.93 -18.03
CA GLY A 260 -9.27 13.95 -18.87
C GLY A 260 -10.32 14.92 -19.43
N TYR A 261 -9.90 16.14 -19.70
CA TYR A 261 -10.76 17.16 -20.30
C TYR A 261 -9.94 18.09 -21.19
N THR A 262 -10.47 18.39 -22.37
CA THR A 262 -9.93 19.44 -23.24
C THR A 262 -11.03 19.86 -24.22
N ASN A 263 -11.12 21.17 -24.50
CA ASN A 263 -12.07 21.83 -25.40
C ASN A 263 -13.52 21.31 -25.36
N GLY A 264 -14.06 21.01 -24.17
CA GLY A 264 -15.43 20.52 -24.03
C GLY A 264 -15.62 19.02 -24.25
N TYR A 265 -14.55 18.25 -24.40
CA TYR A 265 -14.57 16.79 -24.57
C TYR A 265 -13.85 16.09 -23.41
N THR A 266 -14.24 14.85 -23.15
CA THR A 266 -13.60 13.94 -22.17
C THR A 266 -13.51 12.53 -22.73
N TYR A 267 -12.58 11.72 -22.22
CA TYR A 267 -12.50 10.31 -22.57
C TYR A 267 -13.44 9.50 -21.68
N LEU A 268 -14.38 8.77 -22.29
CA LEU A 268 -15.31 7.86 -21.65
C LEU A 268 -14.80 6.42 -21.78
N TYR A 269 -14.82 5.68 -20.68
CA TYR A 269 -14.50 4.27 -20.58
C TYR A 269 -15.78 3.49 -20.30
N ASP A 270 -16.27 2.74 -21.28
CA ASP A 270 -17.43 1.88 -21.09
C ASP A 270 -16.97 0.52 -20.53
N VAL A 271 -17.36 0.24 -19.30
CA VAL A 271 -16.97 -0.97 -18.56
C VAL A 271 -17.70 -2.23 -19.02
N TYR A 272 -18.77 -2.09 -19.80
CA TYR A 272 -19.51 -3.21 -20.37
C TYR A 272 -18.90 -3.64 -21.72
N THR A 273 -18.53 -2.68 -22.56
CA THR A 273 -17.90 -2.94 -23.86
C THR A 273 -16.93 -1.83 -24.25
N ASP A 274 -15.66 -2.16 -24.41
CA ASP A 274 -14.62 -1.15 -24.73
C ASP A 274 -14.81 -0.51 -26.11
N THR A 275 -15.60 -1.14 -26.99
CA THR A 275 -15.96 -0.58 -28.31
C THR A 275 -16.79 0.69 -28.22
N LYS A 276 -17.40 0.98 -27.06
CA LYS A 276 -18.13 2.23 -26.79
C LYS A 276 -17.28 3.27 -26.03
N SER A 277 -16.03 2.95 -25.73
CA SER A 277 -15.08 3.89 -25.12
C SER A 277 -14.50 4.84 -26.16
N GLY A 278 -14.27 6.10 -25.79
CA GLY A 278 -13.73 7.12 -26.71
C GLY A 278 -13.84 8.55 -26.20
N ALA A 279 -13.40 9.51 -27.01
CA ALA A 279 -13.54 10.93 -26.70
C ALA A 279 -14.92 11.44 -27.14
N PHE A 280 -15.67 12.03 -26.21
CA PHE A 280 -17.03 12.53 -26.46
C PHE A 280 -17.26 13.91 -25.85
N SER A 281 -18.20 14.66 -26.43
CA SER A 281 -18.64 15.94 -25.91
C SER A 281 -19.18 15.81 -24.49
N LEU A 282 -18.67 16.63 -23.58
CA LEU A 282 -19.13 16.70 -22.20
C LEU A 282 -20.60 17.13 -22.12
N GLY A 283 -21.05 17.98 -23.04
CA GLY A 283 -22.46 18.39 -23.12
C GLY A 283 -23.39 17.23 -23.45
N THR A 284 -22.97 16.33 -24.34
CA THR A 284 -23.74 15.12 -24.69
C THR A 284 -23.80 14.14 -23.51
N ILE A 285 -22.66 13.92 -22.84
CA ILE A 285 -22.62 13.07 -21.65
C ILE A 285 -23.52 13.65 -20.55
N TRP A 286 -23.44 14.97 -20.33
CA TRP A 286 -24.24 15.66 -19.32
C TRP A 286 -25.75 15.58 -19.59
N SER A 287 -26.17 15.69 -20.87
CA SER A 287 -27.58 15.61 -21.24
C SER A 287 -28.16 14.21 -21.14
N GLN A 288 -27.33 13.17 -21.23
CA GLN A 288 -27.71 11.76 -21.08
C GLN A 288 -27.48 11.21 -19.65
N ARG A 289 -27.24 12.06 -18.65
CA ARG A 289 -27.14 11.62 -17.26
C ARG A 289 -28.42 10.92 -16.81
N SER A 290 -28.30 9.91 -15.96
CA SER A 290 -29.47 9.26 -15.38
C SER A 290 -30.18 10.19 -14.41
N LEU A 291 -31.51 10.19 -14.46
CA LEU A 291 -32.38 10.88 -13.49
C LEU A 291 -33.20 9.88 -12.65
N LEU A 292 -32.89 8.58 -12.75
CA LEU A 292 -33.56 7.55 -11.96
C LEU A 292 -33.25 7.76 -10.48
N GLY A 293 -34.27 7.71 -9.62
CA GLY A 293 -34.10 7.93 -8.18
C GLY A 293 -33.10 6.99 -7.52
N TYR A 294 -32.86 5.80 -8.07
CA TYR A 294 -31.83 4.88 -7.59
C TYR A 294 -30.40 5.35 -7.95
N ASP A 295 -30.22 5.99 -9.09
CA ASP A 295 -28.91 6.48 -9.55
C ASP A 295 -28.55 7.82 -8.90
N VAL A 296 -29.55 8.63 -8.55
CA VAL A 296 -29.34 9.95 -7.94
C VAL A 296 -29.59 9.98 -6.42
N ASN A 297 -29.60 8.82 -5.77
CA ASN A 297 -29.90 8.70 -4.33
C ASN A 297 -28.79 9.22 -3.39
N ASP A 298 -27.64 9.68 -3.91
CA ASP A 298 -26.66 10.46 -3.15
C ASP A 298 -26.73 11.95 -3.52
N GLY A 299 -27.65 12.67 -2.89
CA GLY A 299 -27.73 14.13 -3.04
C GLY A 299 -28.20 14.63 -4.42
N GLY A 300 -28.86 13.78 -5.21
CA GLY A 300 -29.47 14.19 -6.48
C GLY A 300 -28.50 14.25 -7.67
N VAL A 301 -27.31 13.68 -7.57
CA VAL A 301 -26.29 13.71 -8.64
C VAL A 301 -26.09 12.34 -9.29
N SER A 302 -25.72 12.33 -10.57
CA SER A 302 -25.38 11.12 -11.33
C SER A 302 -23.88 10.97 -11.58
N PHE A 303 -23.08 11.89 -11.04
CA PHE A 303 -21.65 12.01 -11.29
C PHE A 303 -20.90 12.16 -9.97
N HIS A 304 -19.87 11.34 -9.80
CA HIS A 304 -18.98 11.37 -8.64
C HIS A 304 -17.53 11.44 -9.09
N ALA A 305 -16.85 12.55 -8.79
CA ALA A 305 -15.41 12.63 -8.98
C ALA A 305 -14.72 11.90 -7.82
N ILE A 306 -13.75 11.05 -8.16
CA ILE A 306 -13.03 10.23 -7.20
C ILE A 306 -11.63 10.81 -7.03
N ARG A 307 -11.20 10.99 -5.78
CA ARG A 307 -9.82 11.40 -5.47
C ARG A 307 -9.26 10.60 -4.31
N LYS A 308 -7.93 10.60 -4.20
CA LYS A 308 -7.26 10.22 -2.96
C LYS A 308 -7.51 11.32 -1.92
N PRO A 309 -7.81 10.97 -0.65
CA PRO A 309 -7.92 11.97 0.40
C PRO A 309 -6.64 12.79 0.47
N ILE A 310 -6.78 14.11 0.53
CA ILE A 310 -5.67 15.01 0.80
C ILE A 310 -5.23 14.73 2.24
N ALA A 311 -3.97 14.34 2.44
CA ALA A 311 -3.43 14.16 3.77
C ALA A 311 -3.43 15.52 4.46
N LYS A 312 -4.33 15.69 5.43
CA LYS A 312 -4.42 16.91 6.22
C LYS A 312 -3.14 17.10 7.00
N THR A 313 -2.52 18.26 6.86
CA THR A 313 -1.35 18.61 7.65
C THR A 313 -1.76 19.39 8.88
N GLU A 314 -0.99 19.23 9.94
CA GLU A 314 -1.13 20.04 11.13
C GLU A 314 0.24 20.61 11.48
N ASP A 315 0.29 21.87 11.90
CA ASP A 315 1.51 22.51 12.35
C ASP A 315 1.30 23.46 13.53
N THR A 316 2.41 23.77 14.20
CA THR A 316 2.45 24.75 15.27
C THR A 316 3.62 25.71 15.10
N ILE A 317 3.37 26.99 15.36
CA ILE A 317 4.39 28.03 15.45
C ILE A 317 4.34 28.72 16.83
N TRP A 318 5.51 29.14 17.30
CA TRP A 318 5.68 29.90 18.54
C TRP A 318 6.30 31.23 18.16
N GLN A 319 5.57 32.31 18.44
CA GLN A 319 5.98 33.65 18.08
C GLN A 319 5.73 34.63 19.22
N ASP A 320 6.43 35.76 19.21
CA ASP A 320 6.10 36.86 20.10
C ASP A 320 4.91 37.69 19.58
N GLU A 321 4.49 38.66 20.38
CA GLU A 321 3.45 39.64 20.06
C GLU A 321 3.72 40.50 18.80
N THR A 322 4.96 40.54 18.32
CA THR A 322 5.34 41.23 17.07
C THR A 322 5.32 40.30 15.84
N GLY A 323 5.14 38.99 16.05
CA GLY A 323 5.19 37.97 15.01
C GLY A 323 6.59 37.39 14.77
N THR A 324 7.57 37.69 15.63
CA THR A 324 8.90 37.09 15.53
C THR A 324 8.85 35.64 16.00
N VAL A 325 9.29 34.71 15.15
CA VAL A 325 9.31 33.27 15.46
C VAL A 325 10.39 32.97 16.51
N LEU A 326 9.97 32.39 17.64
CA LEU A 326 10.81 32.09 18.79
C LEU A 326 11.43 30.69 18.74
N ARG A 327 10.80 29.75 18.02
CA ARG A 327 11.31 28.40 17.82
C ARG A 327 10.89 27.83 16.46
N ASN A 328 11.58 26.79 16.01
CA ASN A 328 11.27 26.14 14.73
C ASN A 328 9.83 25.62 14.71
N LYS A 329 9.19 25.81 13.55
CA LYS A 329 7.87 25.24 13.25
C LYS A 329 7.89 23.72 13.40
N GLU A 330 6.87 23.16 14.04
CA GLU A 330 6.74 21.73 14.25
C GLU A 330 5.45 21.19 13.62
N THR A 331 5.43 19.88 13.36
CA THR A 331 4.23 19.16 12.90
C THR A 331 3.30 18.83 14.08
N GLY A 332 1.99 18.86 13.83
CA GLY A 332 0.93 18.64 14.81
C GLY A 332 0.40 19.93 15.42
N THR A 333 -0.82 19.89 15.97
CA THR A 333 -1.37 20.98 16.79
C THR A 333 -0.91 20.88 18.24
N LYS A 334 -0.17 21.87 18.72
CA LYS A 334 0.41 21.91 20.07
C LYS A 334 0.08 23.25 20.75
N PRO A 335 -1.17 23.48 21.15
CA PRO A 335 -1.53 24.70 21.88
C PRO A 335 -0.84 24.70 23.24
N ASP A 336 -0.19 25.81 23.59
CA ASP A 336 0.38 26.02 24.92
C ASP A 336 -0.76 26.44 25.86
N ASN A 337 -1.25 25.47 26.63
CA ASN A 337 -2.43 25.60 27.50
C ASN A 337 -2.36 24.74 28.76
N ASP A 338 -1.21 24.15 29.07
CA ASP A 338 -1.00 23.32 30.26
C ASP A 338 -0.62 24.15 31.50
N GLY A 339 -0.50 25.47 31.32
CA GLY A 339 -0.14 26.42 32.37
C GLY A 339 1.37 26.56 32.58
N ILE A 340 2.20 25.89 31.77
CA ILE A 340 3.66 25.99 31.80
C ILE A 340 4.12 26.46 30.43
N SER A 341 4.79 27.61 30.38
CA SER A 341 5.29 28.14 29.11
C SER A 341 6.25 27.16 28.43
N ASP A 342 5.97 26.86 27.17
CA ASP A 342 6.83 26.09 26.27
C ASP A 342 8.17 26.81 25.97
N ILE A 343 8.25 28.13 26.19
CA ILE A 343 9.40 28.97 25.86
C ILE A 343 9.99 29.57 27.15
N GLU A 344 11.23 29.20 27.45
CA GLU A 344 11.96 29.73 28.60
C GLU A 344 12.14 31.26 28.51
N GLY A 345 11.84 31.97 29.60
CA GLY A 345 11.92 33.44 29.67
C GLY A 345 10.73 34.18 29.04
N TYR A 346 9.70 33.44 28.62
CA TYR A 346 8.47 33.99 28.06
C TYR A 346 7.26 33.43 28.82
N THR A 347 6.14 34.16 28.80
CA THR A 347 4.82 33.63 29.17
C THR A 347 3.96 33.51 27.92
N VAL A 348 3.11 32.47 27.86
CA VAL A 348 2.07 32.39 26.82
C VAL A 348 0.99 33.44 27.12
N ILE A 349 0.60 34.22 26.12
CA ILE A 349 -0.49 35.20 26.20
C ILE A 349 -1.75 34.62 25.56
N SER A 350 -1.59 33.92 24.44
CA SER A 350 -2.71 33.30 23.74
C SER A 350 -2.25 32.15 22.86
N HIS A 351 -3.19 31.27 22.54
CA HIS A 351 -3.05 30.27 21.50
C HIS A 351 -4.28 30.31 20.61
N ASN A 352 -4.10 30.04 19.32
CA ASN A 352 -5.20 29.92 18.38
C ASN A 352 -4.96 28.74 17.43
N THR A 353 -5.98 27.94 17.17
CA THR A 353 -5.93 26.87 16.16
C THR A 353 -6.97 27.14 15.10
N THR A 354 -6.53 27.34 13.86
CA THR A 354 -7.41 27.54 12.70
C THR A 354 -7.43 26.30 11.82
N THR A 355 -8.48 26.15 11.01
CA THR A 355 -8.57 25.12 9.96
C THR A 355 -8.78 25.82 8.62
N ASP A 356 -7.94 25.51 7.63
CA ASP A 356 -8.05 26.09 6.30
C ASP A 356 -9.12 25.39 5.43
N ALA A 357 -9.31 25.87 4.20
CA ALA A 357 -10.30 25.31 3.26
C ALA A 357 -9.99 23.86 2.84
N ASP A 358 -8.72 23.44 2.92
CA ASP A 358 -8.27 22.09 2.61
C ASP A 358 -8.36 21.16 3.83
N GLY A 359 -8.73 21.71 4.99
CA GLY A 359 -8.87 20.99 6.25
C GLY A 359 -7.56 20.81 7.02
N ASN A 360 -6.49 21.51 6.65
CA ASN A 360 -5.25 21.55 7.42
C ASN A 360 -5.44 22.41 8.66
N LYS A 361 -4.74 22.09 9.75
CA LYS A 361 -4.78 22.89 10.97
C LYS A 361 -3.49 23.65 11.21
N HIS A 362 -3.64 24.89 11.66
CA HIS A 362 -2.51 25.75 12.04
C HIS A 362 -2.70 26.23 13.46
N THR A 363 -1.78 25.87 14.36
CA THR A 363 -1.76 26.36 15.73
C THR A 363 -0.69 27.46 15.85
N VAL A 364 -1.08 28.59 16.45
CA VAL A 364 -0.18 29.71 16.75
C VAL A 364 -0.20 29.95 18.23
N ASN A 365 0.94 29.82 18.90
CA ASN A 365 1.15 30.24 20.28
C ASN A 365 1.85 31.59 20.29
N ILE A 366 1.27 32.58 20.98
CA ILE A 366 1.76 33.94 21.08
C ILE A 366 2.30 34.17 22.48
N TYR A 367 3.55 34.63 22.56
CA TYR A 367 4.29 34.80 23.81
C TYR A 367 4.63 36.26 24.10
N HIS A 368 4.70 36.58 25.39
CA HIS A 368 5.28 37.80 25.92
C HIS A 368 6.66 37.48 26.50
N LYS A 369 7.67 38.29 26.18
CA LYS A 369 8.99 38.15 26.81
C LYS A 369 8.92 38.75 28.21
N ILE A 370 9.22 37.95 29.24
CA ILE A 370 9.12 38.41 30.63
C ILE A 370 10.13 39.56 30.85
N VAL A 371 9.62 40.72 31.26
CA VAL A 371 10.44 41.84 31.71
C VAL A 371 10.42 41.89 33.24
N TYR A 372 11.60 42.14 33.81
CA TYR A 372 11.77 42.32 35.24
C TYR A 372 11.91 43.81 35.58
N THR A 373 11.23 44.25 36.63
CA THR A 373 11.41 45.58 37.22
C THR A 373 11.63 45.44 38.72
N THR A 374 12.68 46.06 39.24
CA THR A 374 13.00 46.06 40.66
C THR A 374 12.55 47.35 41.33
N PHE A 375 11.92 47.20 42.48
CA PHE A 375 11.48 48.26 43.38
C PHE A 375 12.19 48.13 44.74
N TRP A 376 12.45 49.27 45.38
CA TRP A 376 12.90 49.33 46.76
C TRP A 376 11.86 50.12 47.54
N GLN A 377 11.14 49.45 48.42
CA GLN A 377 9.99 50.00 49.12
C GLN A 377 10.16 49.87 50.63
N ASP A 378 9.55 50.79 51.38
CA ASP A 378 9.39 50.61 52.82
C ASP A 378 8.24 49.63 53.15
N GLU A 379 8.06 49.31 54.44
CA GLU A 379 6.96 48.44 54.91
C GLU A 379 5.56 48.98 54.59
N ALA A 380 5.41 50.27 54.22
CA ALA A 380 4.16 50.89 53.81
C ALA A 380 3.94 50.87 52.28
N GLY A 381 4.91 50.36 51.51
CA GLY A 381 4.87 50.30 50.04
C GLY A 381 5.30 51.60 49.36
N LEU A 382 5.94 52.53 50.08
CA LEU A 382 6.48 53.75 49.49
C LEU A 382 7.85 53.47 48.88
N ASP A 383 8.05 53.87 47.62
CA ASP A 383 9.34 53.77 46.96
C ASP A 383 10.39 54.67 47.67
N ILE A 384 11.46 54.05 48.16
CA ILE A 384 12.57 54.73 48.84
C ILE A 384 13.81 54.90 47.94
N LYS A 385 13.78 54.32 46.73
CA LYS A 385 14.78 54.47 45.66
C LYS A 385 14.08 54.36 44.30
N PRO A 386 14.57 55.01 43.23
CA PRO A 386 14.00 54.86 41.90
C PRO A 386 14.00 53.39 41.44
N GLN A 387 12.89 52.94 40.84
CA GLN A 387 12.80 51.63 40.21
C GLN A 387 13.85 51.43 39.12
N GLN A 388 14.26 50.19 38.89
CA GLN A 388 15.24 49.84 37.85
C GLN A 388 14.78 48.63 37.04
N SER A 389 15.16 48.58 35.77
CA SER A 389 14.93 47.39 34.93
C SER A 389 15.90 46.27 35.31
N GLY A 390 15.41 45.03 35.30
CA GLY A 390 16.14 43.84 35.67
C GLY A 390 15.64 43.22 36.98
N ALA A 391 16.05 41.98 37.23
CA ALA A 391 15.80 41.26 38.48
C ALA A 391 16.97 41.51 39.44
N LEU A 392 16.80 42.44 40.37
CA LEU A 392 17.85 42.88 41.31
C LEU A 392 17.37 42.63 42.77
N PRO A 393 17.26 41.36 43.21
CA PRO A 393 16.96 41.05 44.60
C PRO A 393 18.11 41.48 45.51
N ASP A 394 17.79 42.18 46.60
CA ASP A 394 18.77 42.54 47.63
C ASP A 394 19.12 41.31 48.48
N ASN A 395 20.27 40.70 48.19
CA ASN A 395 20.72 39.46 48.85
C ASN A 395 21.71 39.71 49.99
N ASP A 396 22.31 40.89 50.06
CA ASP A 396 23.35 41.24 51.04
C ASP A 396 22.88 42.29 52.06
N GLY A 397 21.71 42.87 51.84
CA GLY A 397 21.03 43.80 52.73
C GLY A 397 21.61 45.20 52.71
N ASN A 398 22.41 45.58 51.70
CA ASN A 398 23.15 46.84 51.69
C ASN A 398 22.71 47.82 50.58
N ASP A 399 21.65 47.50 49.84
CA ASP A 399 21.21 48.23 48.65
C ASP A 399 20.70 49.66 48.94
N VAL A 400 20.34 49.96 50.20
CA VAL A 400 19.75 51.24 50.64
C VAL A 400 20.33 51.69 52.00
N GLU A 401 21.06 52.80 52.00
CA GLU A 401 21.65 53.39 53.21
C GLU A 401 20.57 53.94 54.16
N GLY A 402 20.72 53.70 55.47
CA GLY A 402 19.78 54.16 56.51
C GLY A 402 18.55 53.26 56.69
N TYR A 403 18.49 52.14 55.98
CA TYR A 403 17.40 51.16 56.06
C TYR A 403 17.94 49.76 56.34
N THR A 404 17.13 48.94 57.01
CA THR A 404 17.36 47.51 57.25
C THR A 404 16.51 46.70 56.28
N PHE A 405 17.14 45.85 55.46
CA PHE A 405 16.44 44.93 54.56
C PHE A 405 15.59 43.91 55.32
N ILE A 406 14.38 43.65 54.83
CA ILE A 406 13.43 42.71 55.44
C ILE A 406 13.29 41.46 54.56
N LYS A 407 12.93 41.63 53.29
CA LYS A 407 12.70 40.53 52.33
C LYS A 407 12.63 41.04 50.90
N THR A 408 12.79 40.12 49.96
CA THR A 408 12.41 40.32 48.57
C THR A 408 11.14 39.54 48.27
N GLU A 409 10.20 40.16 47.56
CA GLU A 409 9.01 39.53 47.04
C GLU A 409 9.00 39.57 45.51
N GLU A 410 8.60 38.47 44.89
CA GLU A 410 8.27 38.45 43.46
C GLU A 410 6.76 38.65 43.30
N GLN A 411 6.37 39.64 42.50
CA GLN A 411 4.98 39.94 42.20
C GLN A 411 4.73 39.83 40.68
N PRO A 412 4.18 38.69 40.21
CA PRO A 412 3.78 38.52 38.82
C PRO A 412 2.66 39.49 38.44
N GLN A 413 2.81 40.11 37.27
CA GLN A 413 1.84 41.04 36.70
C GLN A 413 0.92 40.33 35.72
N ALA A 414 -0.22 40.94 35.42
CA ALA A 414 -1.23 40.36 34.53
C ALA A 414 -0.73 40.14 33.09
N ASN A 415 0.27 40.91 32.64
CA ASN A 415 0.91 40.76 31.34
C ASN A 415 2.03 39.71 31.33
N GLY A 416 2.39 39.13 32.48
CA GLY A 416 3.48 38.18 32.62
C GLY A 416 4.81 38.76 33.08
N ASP A 417 4.92 40.08 33.21
CA ASP A 417 6.10 40.71 33.80
C ASP A 417 6.22 40.39 35.28
N ILE A 418 7.43 40.52 35.82
CA ILE A 418 7.71 40.21 37.22
C ILE A 418 8.29 41.44 37.89
N TYR A 419 7.64 41.88 38.97
CA TYR A 419 8.20 42.88 39.87
C TYR A 419 8.99 42.20 40.98
N ILE A 420 10.23 42.63 41.16
CA ILE A 420 11.08 42.26 42.29
C ILE A 420 11.00 43.39 43.31
N ILE A 421 10.36 43.16 44.44
CA ILE A 421 10.15 44.19 45.45
C ILE A 421 11.04 43.89 46.65
N ASN A 422 12.10 44.68 46.81
CA ASN A 422 12.93 44.66 48.00
C ASN A 422 12.27 45.55 49.07
N ILE A 423 11.92 44.96 50.22
CA ILE A 423 11.19 45.63 51.30
C ILE A 423 12.13 45.94 52.44
N TYR A 424 12.07 47.16 52.95
CA TYR A 424 12.97 47.71 53.95
C TYR A 424 12.24 48.36 55.14
N ARG A 425 12.91 48.39 56.28
CA ARG A 425 12.50 49.15 57.47
C ARG A 425 13.51 50.27 57.74
N LYS A 426 13.03 51.47 58.05
CA LYS A 426 13.92 52.59 58.42
C LYS A 426 14.69 52.27 59.70
N THR A 427 16.00 52.47 59.68
CA THR A 427 16.85 52.25 60.86
C THR A 427 16.65 53.43 61.82
N GLU A 428 16.40 53.13 63.10
CA GLU A 428 16.18 54.14 64.15
C GLU A 428 17.42 54.98 64.48
#